data_AF-H1W5S2-F1
#
_entry.id   AF-H1W5S2-F1
#
_cell.length_a   1.000
_cell.length_b   1.000
_cell.length_c   1.000
_cell.angle_alpha   90.00
_cell.angle_beta   90.00
_cell.angle_gamma   90.00
#
_symmetry.space_group_name_H-M   'P 1'
#
loop_
_entity.id
_entity.type
_entity.pdbx_description
1 polymer ?
#
loop_
_entity_poly.entity_id
_entity_poly.type
_entity_poly.pdbx_seq_one_letter_code
_entity_poly.pdbx_strand_id
1 'polypeptide(L)'
;MGVATKETIEGMQSVGVQATAKHYIANEQELNRETISSNVPDRAMHELYLWPFAEAVRANVASVMCSYNKVNGTWACENDAVMKTLLKQELGFPGYIMTDWFATTGTVSGANAGLDMMMPNANWANDPDSVWWGPRLKAAVESGQVSLSTLDDKVRRILAAWYLLGQDQGEYPPVNLAADVQADHKQN
;
A
#
# COMPACT_ATOMS: atom_id res chain seq x y z
N MET A 1 13.36 11.63 10.91
CA MET A 1 12.35 11.20 9.93
C MET A 1 11.05 10.78 10.60
N GLY A 2 11.05 9.84 11.56
CA GLY A 2 9.81 9.34 12.20
C GLY A 2 8.88 10.41 12.79
N VAL A 3 9.40 11.42 13.50
CA VAL A 3 8.58 12.53 14.03
C VAL A 3 7.84 13.26 12.91
N ALA A 4 8.55 13.64 11.84
CA ALA A 4 7.92 14.31 10.70
C ALA A 4 6.87 13.42 10.01
N THR A 5 7.13 12.10 9.92
CA THR A 5 6.16 11.13 9.38
C THR A 5 4.86 11.15 10.19
N LYS A 6 4.96 11.07 11.52
CA LYS A 6 3.80 11.09 12.42
C LYS A 6 2.99 12.39 12.27
N GLU A 7 3.63 13.54 12.46
CA GLU A 7 2.96 14.84 12.42
C GLU A 7 2.27 15.09 11.06
N THR A 8 2.90 14.65 9.96
CA THR A 8 2.32 14.76 8.62
C THR A 8 1.06 13.91 8.47
N ILE A 9 1.10 12.66 8.95
CA ILE A 9 -0.03 11.73 8.88
C ILE A 9 -1.19 12.23 9.74
N GLU A 10 -0.91 12.68 10.96
CA GLU A 10 -1.93 13.24 11.85
C GLU A 10 -2.59 14.47 11.22
N GLY A 11 -1.82 15.37 10.59
CA GLY A 11 -2.37 16.53 9.89
C GLY A 11 -3.18 16.19 8.63
N MET A 12 -2.76 15.20 7.83
CA MET A 12 -3.54 14.74 6.68
C MET A 12 -4.85 14.07 7.09
N GLN A 13 -4.78 13.21 8.11
CA GLN A 13 -5.94 12.43 8.54
C GLN A 13 -6.92 13.24 9.41
N SER A 14 -6.48 14.35 10.04
CA SER A 14 -7.38 15.22 10.81
C SER A 14 -8.45 15.89 9.95
N VAL A 15 -8.28 15.93 8.63
CA VAL A 15 -9.26 16.47 7.66
C VAL A 15 -10.03 15.36 6.94
N GLY A 16 -9.95 14.11 7.40
CA GLY A 16 -10.70 12.98 6.85
C GLY A 16 -10.10 12.36 5.59
N VAL A 17 -8.87 12.71 5.21
CA VAL A 17 -8.17 12.14 4.04
C VAL A 17 -7.24 11.00 4.47
N GLN A 18 -7.28 9.87 3.76
CA GLN A 18 -6.40 8.72 4.01
C GLN A 18 -4.95 9.02 3.60
N ALA A 19 -4.06 9.09 4.59
CA ALA A 19 -2.63 9.15 4.33
C ALA A 19 -2.10 7.77 3.89
N THR A 20 -1.12 7.77 2.98
CA THR A 20 -0.41 6.57 2.56
C THR A 20 1.08 6.73 2.84
N ALA A 21 1.62 6.00 3.81
CA ALA A 21 3.06 5.99 4.08
C ALA A 21 3.80 5.18 3.01
N LYS A 22 4.86 5.76 2.42
CA LYS A 22 5.57 5.17 1.28
C LYS A 22 7.05 5.56 1.21
N HIS A 23 7.90 4.78 0.54
CA HIS A 23 7.65 3.47 -0.09
C HIS A 23 8.20 2.36 0.81
N TYR A 24 7.41 1.33 1.10
CA TYR A 24 7.72 0.25 2.03
C TYR A 24 8.31 -0.98 1.28
N ILE A 25 9.60 -1.26 1.34
CA ILE A 25 10.65 -0.63 2.14
C ILE A 25 12.02 -0.75 1.46
N ALA A 26 12.98 0.06 1.91
CA ALA A 26 14.36 0.08 1.42
C ALA A 26 14.48 0.39 -0.08
N ASN A 27 13.60 1.27 -0.59
CA ASN A 27 13.67 1.80 -1.95
C ASN A 27 14.64 3.00 -2.02
N GLU A 28 15.93 2.74 -1.81
CA GLU A 28 16.93 3.79 -1.57
C GLU A 28 17.58 4.33 -2.85
N GLN A 29 17.23 3.81 -4.03
CA GLN A 29 17.73 4.31 -5.30
C GLN A 29 16.71 4.14 -6.44
N GLU A 30 16.68 5.13 -7.33
CA GLU A 30 15.82 5.11 -8.51
C GLU A 30 16.36 4.24 -9.64
N LEU A 31 17.70 4.20 -9.78
CA LEU A 31 18.35 3.39 -10.81
C LEU A 31 17.98 1.92 -10.58
N ASN A 32 17.31 1.33 -11.58
CA ASN A 32 16.86 -0.06 -11.54
C ASN A 32 15.91 -0.37 -10.38
N ARG A 33 15.13 0.60 -9.89
CA ARG A 33 14.17 0.40 -8.77
C ARG A 33 13.23 -0.80 -8.96
N GLU A 34 12.90 -1.14 -10.20
CA GLU A 34 12.07 -2.30 -10.58
C GLU A 34 12.87 -3.61 -10.78
N THR A 35 14.15 -3.69 -10.43
CA THR A 35 14.91 -4.95 -10.58
C THR A 35 15.94 -5.18 -9.49
N ILE A 36 16.39 -4.10 -8.83
CA ILE A 36 17.36 -4.17 -7.74
C ILE A 36 16.81 -4.92 -6.53
N SER A 37 17.72 -5.56 -5.79
CA SER A 37 17.46 -6.12 -4.47
C SER A 37 18.23 -5.37 -3.40
N SER A 38 17.50 -4.75 -2.48
CA SER A 38 18.03 -4.20 -1.25
C SER A 38 18.22 -5.36 -0.25
N ASN A 39 19.47 -5.75 -0.04
CA ASN A 39 19.81 -6.84 0.87
C ASN A 39 20.17 -6.27 2.24
N VAL A 40 19.19 -6.26 3.14
CA VAL A 40 19.26 -5.52 4.41
C VAL A 40 19.35 -6.50 5.57
N PRO A 41 20.39 -6.41 6.42
CA PRO A 41 20.49 -7.23 7.62
C PRO A 41 19.42 -6.80 8.64
N ASP A 42 18.96 -7.77 9.43
CA ASP A 42 17.84 -7.63 10.37
C ASP A 42 17.94 -6.40 11.27
N ARG A 43 19.11 -6.16 11.88
CA ARG A 43 19.34 -5.01 12.74
C ARG A 43 19.14 -3.67 12.01
N ALA A 44 19.66 -3.54 10.79
CA ALA A 44 19.48 -2.32 10.01
C ALA A 44 18.02 -2.15 9.57
N MET A 45 17.32 -3.24 9.27
CA MET A 45 15.89 -3.20 8.98
C MET A 45 15.11 -2.57 10.16
N HIS A 46 15.35 -3.06 11.38
CA HIS A 46 14.63 -2.61 12.58
C HIS A 46 15.06 -1.23 13.10
N GLU A 47 16.37 -0.99 13.20
CA GLU A 47 16.88 0.24 13.83
C GLU A 47 16.85 1.46 12.88
N LEU A 48 16.81 1.25 11.56
CA LEU A 48 16.88 2.34 10.58
C LEU A 48 15.63 2.41 9.70
N TYR A 49 15.37 1.37 8.89
CA TYR A 49 14.36 1.46 7.83
C TYR A 49 12.93 1.39 8.35
N LEU A 50 12.64 0.50 9.32
CA LEU A 50 11.31 0.36 9.90
C LEU A 50 10.92 1.51 10.82
N TRP A 51 11.89 2.21 11.42
CA TRP A 51 11.64 3.25 12.42
C TRP A 51 10.59 4.30 11.98
N PRO A 52 10.70 4.95 10.80
CA PRO A 52 9.68 5.89 10.36
C PRO A 52 8.31 5.24 10.08
N PHE A 53 8.26 3.98 9.64
CA PHE A 53 7.00 3.26 9.44
C PHE A 53 6.35 2.84 10.76
N ALA A 54 7.14 2.55 11.80
CA ALA A 54 6.61 2.35 13.15
C ALA A 54 5.91 3.61 13.66
N GLU A 55 6.48 4.79 13.43
CA GLU A 55 5.83 6.06 13.74
C GLU A 55 4.58 6.32 12.88
N ALA A 56 4.59 5.92 11.61
CA ALA A 56 3.40 5.97 10.75
C ALA A 56 2.25 5.11 11.31
N VAL A 57 2.56 3.88 11.74
CA VAL A 57 1.56 2.98 12.35
C VAL A 57 1.04 3.55 13.67
N ARG A 58 1.91 4.12 14.52
CA ARG A 58 1.50 4.81 15.76
C ARG A 58 0.61 6.02 15.51
N ALA A 59 0.74 6.67 14.36
CA ALA A 59 -0.11 7.76 13.89
C ALA A 59 -1.45 7.27 13.28
N ASN A 60 -1.75 5.97 13.35
CA ASN A 60 -2.92 5.33 12.73
C ASN A 60 -2.99 5.58 11.21
N VAL A 61 -1.85 5.52 10.50
CA VAL A 61 -1.87 5.67 9.04
C VAL A 61 -2.87 4.71 8.39
N ALA A 62 -3.69 5.21 7.49
CA ALA A 62 -4.73 4.43 6.82
C ALA A 62 -4.14 3.35 5.89
N SER A 63 -3.06 3.70 5.20
CA SER A 63 -2.46 2.88 4.15
C SER A 63 -0.94 2.90 4.16
N VAL A 64 -0.34 1.82 3.67
CA VAL A 64 1.09 1.73 3.34
C VAL A 64 1.25 1.29 1.89
N MET A 65 2.17 1.91 1.16
CA MET A 65 2.49 1.52 -0.22
C MET A 65 3.76 0.69 -0.26
N CYS A 66 3.67 -0.56 -0.71
CA CYS A 66 4.86 -1.40 -0.90
C CYS A 66 5.68 -0.92 -2.12
N SER A 67 7.01 -1.03 -2.02
CA SER A 67 7.95 -0.45 -2.97
C SER A 67 8.21 -1.32 -4.20
N TYR A 68 8.85 -0.71 -5.20
CA TYR A 68 9.33 -1.43 -6.39
C TYR A 68 10.46 -2.40 -6.08
N ASN A 69 11.45 -2.08 -5.26
CA ASN A 69 12.63 -2.94 -5.13
C ASN A 69 12.29 -4.32 -4.54
N LYS A 70 13.17 -5.29 -4.79
CA LYS A 70 13.22 -6.50 -3.98
C LYS A 70 13.84 -6.20 -2.63
N VAL A 71 13.44 -6.95 -1.61
CA VAL A 71 14.07 -7.00 -0.30
C VAL A 71 14.55 -8.43 -0.08
N ASN A 72 15.86 -8.59 0.10
CA ASN A 72 16.50 -9.91 0.28
C ASN A 72 16.10 -10.94 -0.80
N GLY A 73 15.98 -10.50 -2.06
CA GLY A 73 15.69 -11.35 -3.23
C GLY A 73 14.21 -11.45 -3.63
N THR A 74 13.27 -11.00 -2.79
CA THR A 74 11.82 -11.07 -3.07
C THR A 74 11.23 -9.68 -3.21
N TRP A 75 10.40 -9.45 -4.23
CA TRP A 75 9.71 -8.19 -4.48
C TRP A 75 8.93 -7.71 -3.25
N ALA A 76 9.06 -6.44 -2.86
CA ALA A 76 8.47 -5.94 -1.61
C ALA A 76 6.94 -6.17 -1.55
N CYS A 77 6.23 -5.98 -2.66
CA CYS A 77 4.79 -6.23 -2.79
C CYS A 77 4.38 -7.71 -2.85
N GLU A 78 5.34 -8.63 -2.75
CA GLU A 78 5.13 -10.08 -2.73
C GLU A 78 5.90 -10.77 -1.59
N ASN A 79 6.47 -9.98 -0.68
CA ASN A 79 7.32 -10.46 0.38
C ASN A 79 6.56 -10.51 1.72
N ASP A 80 6.23 -11.73 2.16
CA ASP A 80 5.47 -11.98 3.38
C ASP A 80 6.25 -11.67 4.65
N ALA A 81 7.58 -11.82 4.63
CA ALA A 81 8.44 -11.42 5.73
C ALA A 81 8.29 -9.92 6.02
N VAL A 82 8.33 -9.05 5.00
CA VAL A 82 8.19 -7.60 5.25
C VAL A 82 6.74 -7.16 5.44
N MET A 83 5.77 -7.70 4.68
CA MET A 83 4.38 -7.23 4.76
C MET A 83 3.58 -7.86 5.89
N LYS A 84 3.62 -9.19 6.04
CA LYS A 84 2.85 -9.88 7.10
C LYS A 84 3.59 -9.85 8.42
N THR A 85 4.86 -10.23 8.41
CA THR A 85 5.62 -10.39 9.66
C THR A 85 6.00 -9.02 10.24
N LEU A 86 6.80 -8.22 9.52
CA LEU A 86 7.27 -6.94 10.06
C LEU A 86 6.12 -5.92 10.17
N LEU A 87 5.39 -5.64 9.09
CA LEU A 87 4.40 -4.56 9.10
C LEU A 87 3.09 -4.94 9.84
N LYS A 88 2.40 -6.00 9.41
CA LYS A 88 1.08 -6.33 9.97
C LYS A 88 1.15 -6.94 11.38
N GLN A 89 2.14 -7.79 11.67
CA GLN A 89 2.23 -8.49 12.96
C GLN A 89 3.10 -7.72 13.97
N GLU A 90 4.35 -7.40 13.62
CA GLU A 90 5.29 -6.81 14.58
C GLU A 90 4.99 -5.34 14.86
N LEU A 91 4.80 -4.52 13.83
CA LEU A 91 4.37 -3.14 14.01
C LEU A 91 2.86 -3.02 14.33
N GLY A 92 2.09 -4.08 14.12
CA GLY A 92 0.66 -4.11 14.42
C GLY A 92 -0.20 -3.27 13.47
N PHE A 93 0.22 -3.10 12.22
CA PHE A 93 -0.48 -2.25 11.24
C PHE A 93 -1.91 -2.75 10.94
N PRO A 94 -2.96 -1.97 11.28
CA PRO A 94 -4.35 -2.37 11.09
C PRO A 94 -4.91 -1.96 9.71
N GLY A 95 -4.24 -1.03 9.02
CA GLY A 95 -4.66 -0.53 7.71
C GLY A 95 -4.40 -1.51 6.57
N TYR A 96 -4.47 -1.01 5.34
CA TYR A 96 -4.31 -1.79 4.11
C TYR A 96 -2.98 -1.47 3.39
N ILE A 97 -2.42 -2.47 2.72
CA ILE A 97 -1.21 -2.33 1.91
C ILE A 97 -1.62 -2.22 0.43
N MET A 98 -1.20 -1.15 -0.24
CA MET A 98 -1.32 -1.01 -1.69
C MET A 98 0.01 -1.22 -2.40
N THR A 99 -0.02 -1.63 -3.67
CA THR A 99 1.19 -1.59 -4.50
C THR A 99 1.57 -0.17 -4.86
N ASP A 100 2.87 0.10 -5.01
CA ASP A 100 3.27 1.12 -5.97
C ASP A 100 2.80 0.70 -7.38
N TRP A 101 2.76 1.64 -8.32
CA TRP A 101 2.09 1.45 -9.59
C TRP A 101 2.79 0.36 -10.39
N PHE A 102 2.10 -0.76 -10.64
CA PHE A 102 2.63 -1.95 -11.33
C PHE A 102 3.72 -2.71 -10.56
N ALA A 103 3.89 -2.50 -9.25
CA ALA A 103 4.95 -3.14 -8.45
C ALA A 103 4.66 -4.59 -8.04
N THR A 104 3.65 -5.25 -8.63
CA THR A 104 3.37 -6.68 -8.43
C THR A 104 3.65 -7.46 -9.71
N THR A 105 4.14 -8.68 -9.55
CA THR A 105 4.52 -9.56 -10.66
C THR A 105 3.59 -10.78 -10.79
N GLY A 106 2.59 -10.91 -9.91
CA GLY A 106 1.65 -12.02 -9.93
C GLY A 106 0.39 -11.82 -9.12
N THR A 107 -0.61 -12.67 -9.38
CA THR A 107 -1.91 -12.66 -8.67
C THR A 107 -1.78 -13.24 -7.27
N VAL A 108 -1.34 -14.51 -7.18
CA VAL A 108 -1.34 -15.30 -5.94
C VAL A 108 -0.20 -14.89 -4.99
N SER A 109 0.97 -14.53 -5.55
CA SER A 109 2.16 -14.11 -4.81
C SER A 109 1.84 -12.94 -3.87
N GLY A 110 1.41 -11.81 -4.43
CA GLY A 110 1.01 -10.64 -3.64
C GLY A 110 -0.17 -10.93 -2.71
N ALA A 111 -1.20 -11.63 -3.21
CA ALA A 111 -2.41 -11.90 -2.44
C ALA A 111 -2.13 -12.69 -1.14
N ASN A 112 -1.28 -13.71 -1.18
CA ASN A 112 -0.96 -14.51 0.01
C ASN A 112 0.17 -13.90 0.86
N ALA A 113 0.98 -12.99 0.28
CA ALA A 113 2.06 -12.30 0.98
C ALA A 113 1.61 -11.13 1.85
N GLY A 114 0.35 -10.67 1.71
CA GLY A 114 -0.22 -9.63 2.58
C GLY A 114 -0.62 -8.34 1.87
N LEU A 115 -0.46 -8.24 0.56
CA LEU A 115 -0.96 -7.12 -0.23
C LEU A 115 -2.49 -7.04 -0.13
N ASP A 116 -3.06 -5.85 0.00
CA ASP A 116 -4.51 -5.65 0.15
C ASP A 116 -5.16 -4.96 -1.05
N MET A 117 -4.41 -4.15 -1.79
CA MET A 117 -4.90 -3.37 -2.93
C MET A 117 -3.87 -3.32 -4.06
N MET A 118 -4.25 -3.82 -5.24
CA MET A 118 -3.42 -3.69 -6.44
C MET A 118 -3.69 -2.34 -7.10
N MET A 119 -2.62 -1.59 -7.38
CA MET A 119 -2.64 -0.31 -8.06
C MET A 119 -1.62 -0.23 -9.22
N PRO A 120 -1.96 0.47 -10.31
CA PRO A 120 -3.31 0.89 -10.68
C PRO A 120 -4.10 -0.31 -11.24
N ASN A 121 -5.36 -0.06 -11.65
CA ASN A 121 -6.16 -1.09 -12.31
C ASN A 121 -5.61 -1.47 -13.69
N ALA A 122 -5.08 -0.55 -14.48
CA ALA A 122 -4.49 -0.82 -15.80
C ALA A 122 -3.42 0.21 -16.16
N ASN A 123 -2.58 -0.10 -17.15
CA ASN A 123 -1.68 0.88 -17.74
C ASN A 123 -2.42 1.95 -18.55
N TRP A 124 -1.69 2.98 -18.99
CA TRP A 124 -2.26 4.10 -19.76
C TRP A 124 -2.91 3.69 -21.09
N ALA A 125 -2.60 2.50 -21.60
CA ALA A 125 -3.21 1.92 -22.80
C ALA A 125 -4.47 1.09 -22.48
N ASN A 126 -4.90 1.03 -21.22
CA ASN A 126 -5.98 0.15 -20.71
C ASN A 126 -5.77 -1.32 -21.08
N ASP A 127 -4.52 -1.78 -21.06
CA ASP A 127 -4.15 -3.14 -21.38
C ASP A 127 -4.61 -4.11 -20.26
N PRO A 128 -5.55 -5.04 -20.53
CA PRO A 128 -6.02 -6.01 -19.54
C PRO A 128 -4.93 -6.99 -19.10
N ASP A 129 -3.86 -7.17 -19.87
CA ASP A 129 -2.75 -8.06 -19.49
C ASP A 129 -1.79 -7.42 -18.49
N SER A 130 -1.88 -6.09 -18.31
CA SER A 130 -1.16 -5.36 -17.26
C SER A 130 -1.77 -5.52 -15.85
N VAL A 131 -2.88 -6.26 -15.74
CA VAL A 131 -3.71 -6.35 -14.55
C VAL A 131 -3.57 -7.72 -13.89
N TRP A 132 -3.05 -7.77 -12.67
CA TRP A 132 -2.88 -9.03 -11.94
C TRP A 132 -4.09 -9.43 -11.11
N TRP A 133 -4.94 -8.49 -10.71
CA TRP A 133 -6.15 -8.73 -9.91
C TRP A 133 -7.42 -8.44 -10.72
N GLY A 134 -8.59 -8.34 -10.07
CA GLY A 134 -9.88 -8.35 -10.75
C GLY A 134 -10.25 -9.79 -11.16
N PRO A 135 -10.49 -10.09 -12.46
CA PRO A 135 -10.87 -11.43 -12.91
C PRO A 135 -9.88 -12.52 -12.48
N ARG A 136 -8.58 -12.22 -12.52
CA ARG A 136 -7.52 -13.18 -12.12
C ARG A 136 -7.57 -13.51 -10.62
N LEU A 137 -7.80 -12.52 -9.76
CA LEU A 137 -7.94 -12.75 -8.31
C LEU A 137 -9.22 -13.54 -8.00
N LYS A 138 -10.33 -13.23 -8.69
CA LYS A 138 -11.57 -14.00 -8.57
C LYS A 138 -11.33 -15.49 -8.88
N ALA A 139 -10.68 -15.78 -10.01
CA ALA A 139 -10.35 -17.16 -10.38
C ALA A 139 -9.42 -17.85 -9.38
N ALA A 140 -8.44 -17.11 -8.81
CA ALA A 140 -7.56 -17.64 -7.76
C ALA A 140 -8.32 -17.99 -6.47
N VAL A 141 -9.36 -17.24 -6.12
CA VAL A 141 -10.24 -17.55 -4.97
C VAL A 141 -11.14 -18.73 -5.27
N GLU A 142 -11.79 -18.76 -6.45
CA GLU A 142 -12.67 -19.85 -6.88
C GLU A 142 -11.92 -21.19 -7.00
N SER A 143 -10.64 -21.15 -7.35
CA SER A 143 -9.76 -22.33 -7.41
C SER A 143 -9.09 -22.69 -6.08
N GLY A 144 -9.27 -21.90 -5.03
CA GLY A 144 -8.68 -22.15 -3.70
C GLY A 144 -7.20 -21.77 -3.55
N GLN A 145 -6.58 -21.16 -4.56
CA GLN A 145 -5.20 -20.65 -4.48
C GLN A 145 -5.06 -19.45 -3.54
N VAL A 146 -6.14 -18.68 -3.38
CA VAL A 146 -6.29 -17.63 -2.37
C VAL A 146 -7.52 -17.95 -1.54
N SER A 147 -7.37 -18.04 -0.22
CA SER A 147 -8.51 -18.35 0.64
C SER A 147 -9.53 -17.20 0.68
N LEU A 148 -10.82 -17.50 0.86
CA LEU A 148 -11.84 -16.46 1.04
C LEU A 148 -11.52 -15.58 2.25
N SER A 149 -11.02 -16.15 3.35
CA SER A 149 -10.56 -15.38 4.51
C SER A 149 -9.41 -14.42 4.19
N THR A 150 -8.52 -14.79 3.26
CA THR A 150 -7.46 -13.90 2.77
C THR A 150 -8.06 -12.73 2.02
N LEU A 151 -9.09 -12.93 1.21
CA LEU A 151 -9.80 -11.84 0.51
C LEU A 151 -10.56 -10.96 1.51
N ASP A 152 -11.28 -11.56 2.46
CA ASP A 152 -12.04 -10.83 3.48
C ASP A 152 -11.16 -9.93 4.35
N ASP A 153 -9.93 -10.36 4.69
CA ASP A 153 -8.99 -9.52 5.43
C ASP A 153 -8.60 -8.25 4.66
N LYS A 154 -8.36 -8.37 3.34
CA LYS A 154 -8.05 -7.22 2.47
C LYS A 154 -9.18 -6.21 2.48
N VAL A 155 -10.40 -6.70 2.24
CA VAL A 155 -11.61 -5.87 2.21
C VAL A 155 -11.84 -5.22 3.56
N ARG A 156 -11.69 -5.98 4.66
CA ARG A 156 -11.83 -5.45 6.03
C ARG A 156 -10.86 -4.30 6.29
N ARG A 157 -9.59 -4.43 5.90
CA ARG A 157 -8.58 -3.37 6.10
C ARG A 157 -8.88 -2.11 5.30
N ILE A 158 -9.30 -2.26 4.04
CA ILE A 158 -9.69 -1.14 3.17
C ILE A 158 -10.91 -0.42 3.76
N LEU A 159 -11.95 -1.16 4.15
CA LEU A 159 -13.15 -0.57 4.73
C LEU A 159 -12.89 0.01 6.12
N ALA A 160 -12.03 -0.60 6.94
CA ALA A 160 -11.65 -0.06 8.23
C ALA A 160 -11.01 1.32 8.12
N ALA A 161 -10.12 1.53 7.13
CA ALA A 161 -9.54 2.85 6.85
C ALA A 161 -10.59 3.88 6.41
N TRP A 162 -11.59 3.45 5.62
CA TRP A 162 -12.70 4.29 5.20
C TRP A 162 -13.57 4.75 6.40
N TYR A 163 -13.92 3.82 7.30
CA TYR A 163 -14.66 4.14 8.53
C TYR A 163 -13.83 4.95 9.54
N LEU A 164 -12.53 4.66 9.68
CA LEU A 164 -11.63 5.36 10.60
C LEU A 164 -11.66 6.87 10.40
N LEU A 165 -11.81 7.31 9.15
CA LEU A 165 -11.76 8.74 8.77
C LEU A 165 -13.14 9.32 8.44
N GLY A 166 -14.22 8.62 8.77
CA GLY A 166 -15.59 9.13 8.61
C GLY A 166 -16.02 9.35 7.16
N GLN A 167 -15.36 8.70 6.21
CA GLN A 167 -15.70 8.85 4.79
C GLN A 167 -17.02 8.15 4.42
N ASP A 168 -17.62 7.42 5.35
CA ASP A 168 -18.91 6.74 5.26
C ASP A 168 -20.11 7.62 5.62
N GLN A 169 -19.87 8.79 6.23
CA GLN A 169 -20.92 9.65 6.79
C GLN A 169 -21.77 10.38 5.72
N GLY A 170 -21.45 10.23 4.44
CA GLY A 170 -22.18 10.87 3.34
C GLY A 170 -21.87 12.37 3.14
N GLU A 171 -20.95 12.93 3.92
CA GLU A 171 -20.51 14.33 3.84
C GLU A 171 -19.23 14.52 3.02
N TYR A 172 -18.64 13.42 2.51
CA TYR A 172 -17.40 13.49 1.75
C TYR A 172 -17.63 14.18 0.40
N PRO A 173 -16.75 15.12 -0.03
CA PRO A 173 -16.91 15.81 -1.30
C PRO A 173 -17.04 14.85 -2.48
N PRO A 174 -17.86 15.19 -3.50
CA PRO A 174 -17.97 14.37 -4.70
C PRO A 174 -16.64 14.35 -5.45
N VAL A 175 -16.39 13.24 -6.14
CA VAL A 175 -15.22 13.08 -7.01
C VAL A 175 -15.27 14.13 -8.13
N ASN A 176 -14.17 14.88 -8.29
CA ASN A 176 -14.04 15.92 -9.31
C ASN A 176 -12.94 15.59 -10.33
N LEU A 177 -13.17 14.59 -11.19
CA LEU A 177 -12.20 14.17 -12.23
C LEU A 177 -12.12 15.14 -13.42
N ALA A 178 -13.04 16.12 -13.50
CA ALA A 178 -13.09 17.11 -14.57
C ALA A 178 -12.46 18.45 -14.16
N ALA A 179 -11.84 18.53 -12.98
CA ALA A 179 -11.15 19.73 -12.52
C ALA A 179 -10.01 20.09 -13.50
N ASP A 180 -9.94 21.36 -13.91
CA ASP A 180 -8.82 21.86 -14.70
C ASP A 180 -7.63 22.08 -13.78
N VAL A 181 -6.86 21.02 -13.53
CA VAL A 181 -5.67 21.07 -12.65
C VAL A 181 -4.52 21.94 -13.20
N GLN A 182 -4.66 22.51 -14.40
CA GLN A 182 -3.74 23.50 -14.96
C GLN A 182 -4.22 24.94 -14.74
N ALA A 183 -5.46 25.14 -14.30
CA ALA A 183 -5.99 26.45 -13.93
C ALA A 183 -5.44 26.94 -12.58
N ASP A 184 -5.57 28.24 -12.34
CA ASP A 184 -5.22 28.88 -11.07
C ASP A 184 -5.98 28.22 -9.88
N HIS A 185 -5.30 28.00 -8.75
CA HIS A 185 -5.90 27.54 -7.48
C HIS A 185 -7.10 28.37 -7.01
N LYS A 186 -7.29 29.59 -7.51
CA LYS A 186 -8.46 30.45 -7.25
C LYS A 186 -9.70 30.06 -8.05
N GLN A 187 -9.55 29.29 -9.11
CA GLN A 187 -10.63 28.89 -10.04
C GLN A 187 -11.06 27.42 -9.87
N ASN A 188 -10.36 26.65 -9.04
CA ASN A 188 -10.70 25.29 -8.60
C ASN A 188 -11.07 25.27 -7.11
#